data_AF-A0A0N0V1L0-F1
#
_entry.id   AF-A0A0N0V1L0-F1
#
_cell.length_a   1.000
_cell.length_b   1.000
_cell.length_c   1.000
_cell.angle_alpha   90.00
_cell.angle_beta   90.00
_cell.angle_gamma   90.00
#
_symmetry.space_group_name_H-M   'P 1'
#
loop_
_entity.id
_entity.type
_entity.pdbx_description
1 polymer ?
#
loop_
_entity_poly.entity_id
_entity_poly.type
_entity_poly.pdbx_seq_one_letter_code
_entity_poly.pdbx_strand_id
1 'polypeptide(L)'
;MNTSREKLSFIITTHFTNHFNYFNLCNPGSDNTTIPNMWNKIMININFKNLKNTLQSFNEIEAAYIFGSAARREPVVNDLDLLILGSSNANLNNLYFYLVQKIEHDHKIPEDQIDILFFDIHLADPFVLDKAVNTGVLLCNKNERLLTDRIEELSSFFIENEPLLNEAIRLKREQREVFCGIRQPKD
;
A
#
# COMPACT_ATOMS: atom_id res chain seq x y z
N MET A 1 -21.76 21.45 -4.06
CA MET A 1 -20.63 21.28 -3.11
C MET A 1 -20.83 19.95 -2.39
N ASN A 2 -19.76 19.20 -2.13
CA ASN A 2 -19.73 17.90 -1.41
C ASN A 2 -19.99 16.56 -2.14
N THR A 3 -19.76 16.44 -3.46
CA THR A 3 -19.85 15.12 -4.14
C THR A 3 -18.52 14.43 -4.45
N SER A 4 -17.38 15.13 -4.37
CA SER A 4 -16.06 14.55 -4.70
C SER A 4 -15.32 13.93 -3.52
N ARG A 5 -15.62 14.37 -2.27
CA ARG A 5 -14.99 13.82 -1.05
C ARG A 5 -15.54 12.45 -0.66
N GLU A 6 -16.84 12.21 -0.90
CA GLU A 6 -17.46 10.91 -0.60
C GLU A 6 -17.08 9.81 -1.60
N LYS A 7 -16.75 10.16 -2.85
CA LYS A 7 -16.23 9.19 -3.83
C LYS A 7 -14.79 8.76 -3.52
N LEU A 8 -13.96 9.67 -2.99
CA LEU A 8 -12.57 9.36 -2.62
C LEU A 8 -12.49 8.46 -1.39
N SER A 9 -13.33 8.67 -0.36
CA SER A 9 -13.41 7.74 0.76
C SER A 9 -13.92 6.36 0.32
N PHE A 10 -14.86 6.30 -0.64
CA PHE A 10 -15.39 5.03 -1.12
C PHE A 10 -14.37 4.21 -1.92
N ILE A 11 -13.56 4.84 -2.78
CA ILE A 11 -12.54 4.16 -3.60
C ILE A 11 -11.37 3.65 -2.74
N ILE A 12 -10.90 4.44 -1.77
CA ILE A 12 -9.81 4.03 -0.88
C ILE A 12 -10.29 2.93 0.11
N THR A 13 -11.54 2.99 0.56
CA THR A 13 -12.10 1.97 1.47
C THR A 13 -12.44 0.65 0.76
N THR A 14 -12.85 0.67 -0.51
CA THR A 14 -13.21 -0.56 -1.26
C THR A 14 -12.00 -1.41 -1.66
N HIS A 15 -10.83 -0.80 -1.90
CA HIS A 15 -9.61 -1.59 -2.14
C HIS A 15 -9.07 -2.27 -0.87
N PHE A 16 -9.29 -1.69 0.32
CA PHE A 16 -8.86 -2.30 1.58
C PHE A 16 -9.82 -3.36 2.14
N THR A 17 -11.10 -3.36 1.76
CA THR A 17 -12.10 -4.30 2.30
C THR A 17 -12.27 -5.60 1.51
N ASN A 18 -11.85 -5.64 0.24
CA ASN A 18 -12.00 -6.86 -0.58
C ASN A 18 -10.97 -7.97 -0.28
N HIS A 19 -9.96 -7.73 0.57
CA HIS A 19 -8.93 -8.73 0.85
C HIS A 19 -9.20 -9.64 2.07
N PHE A 20 -10.31 -9.47 2.80
CA PHE A 20 -10.53 -10.15 4.09
C PHE A 20 -11.72 -11.12 4.18
N ASN A 21 -12.42 -11.45 3.09
CA ASN A 21 -13.63 -12.29 3.16
C ASN A 21 -13.64 -13.54 2.25
N TYR A 22 -12.51 -14.23 2.09
CA TYR A 22 -12.53 -15.58 1.50
C TYR A 22 -11.65 -16.54 2.30
N PHE A 23 -12.11 -16.88 3.50
CA PHE A 23 -11.62 -18.04 4.23
C PHE A 23 -12.71 -19.13 4.29
N ASN A 24 -12.47 -20.18 3.51
CA ASN A 24 -12.96 -21.56 3.64
C ASN A 24 -14.47 -21.84 3.54
N LEU A 25 -14.90 -22.23 2.35
CA LEU A 25 -15.92 -23.27 2.17
C LEU A 25 -15.18 -24.62 2.00
N CYS A 26 -15.06 -25.38 3.08
CA CYS A 26 -14.70 -26.79 2.99
C CYS A 26 -15.93 -27.59 2.58
N ASN A 27 -15.93 -28.20 1.39
CA ASN A 27 -16.79 -29.34 1.06
C ASN A 27 -15.89 -30.57 0.89
N PRO A 28 -16.15 -31.67 1.62
CA PRO A 28 -15.49 -32.94 1.38
C PRO A 28 -16.25 -33.68 0.26
N GLY A 29 -15.62 -33.85 -0.90
CA GLY A 29 -16.07 -34.82 -1.91
C GLY A 29 -16.34 -34.26 -3.30
N SER A 30 -15.75 -34.95 -4.29
CA SER A 30 -16.15 -35.08 -5.71
C SER A 30 -16.34 -33.80 -6.54
N ASP A 31 -15.40 -33.48 -7.43
CA ASP A 31 -15.37 -34.00 -8.81
C ASP A 31 -14.48 -33.12 -9.72
N ASN A 32 -13.85 -33.79 -10.69
CA ASN A 32 -12.95 -33.20 -11.68
C ASN A 32 -13.69 -32.25 -12.63
N THR A 33 -13.72 -30.96 -12.29
CA THR A 33 -13.90 -29.89 -13.27
C THR A 33 -12.93 -28.76 -12.96
N THR A 34 -12.02 -28.51 -13.90
CA THR A 34 -11.04 -27.43 -13.94
C THR A 34 -11.69 -26.10 -13.60
N ILE A 35 -11.46 -25.60 -12.38
CA ILE A 35 -11.68 -24.20 -12.04
C ILE A 35 -10.64 -23.42 -12.86
N PRO A 36 -11.02 -22.46 -13.72
CA PRO A 36 -10.04 -21.58 -14.33
C PRO A 36 -9.36 -20.84 -13.18
N ASN A 37 -8.05 -21.05 -13.00
CA ASN A 37 -7.25 -20.43 -11.96
C ASN A 37 -7.33 -18.90 -12.10
N MET A 38 -8.33 -18.30 -11.45
CA MET A 38 -8.23 -16.95 -10.92
C MET A 38 -6.95 -16.97 -10.07
N TRP A 39 -6.02 -16.03 -10.29
CA TRP A 39 -4.72 -15.90 -9.60
C TRP A 39 -3.49 -16.62 -10.20
N ASN A 40 -3.26 -16.52 -11.51
CA ASN A 40 -1.87 -16.50 -12.01
C ASN A 40 -1.36 -15.05 -11.99
N LYS A 41 -1.06 -14.49 -10.81
CA LYS A 41 -0.37 -13.18 -10.71
C LYS A 41 1.00 -13.35 -11.36
N ILE A 42 1.27 -12.57 -12.40
CA ILE A 42 2.55 -12.64 -13.13
C ILE A 42 3.64 -12.14 -12.19
N MET A 43 4.70 -12.93 -12.01
CA MET A 43 5.85 -12.50 -11.22
C MET A 43 6.61 -11.40 -11.94
N ILE A 44 6.86 -10.29 -11.24
CA ILE A 44 7.53 -9.12 -11.83
C ILE A 44 9.01 -9.10 -11.46
N ASN A 45 9.84 -8.79 -12.45
CA ASN A 45 11.27 -8.55 -12.26
C ASN A 45 11.52 -7.04 -12.31
N ILE A 46 11.76 -6.43 -11.16
CA ILE A 46 11.94 -4.99 -11.05
C ILE A 46 13.42 -4.63 -11.20
N ASN A 47 13.75 -3.90 -12.27
CA ASN A 47 15.06 -3.29 -12.38
C ASN A 47 15.09 -1.96 -11.59
N PHE A 48 15.57 -2.02 -10.35
CA PHE A 48 15.65 -0.86 -9.45
C PHE A 48 16.35 0.36 -10.05
N LYS A 49 17.39 0.17 -10.87
CA LYS A 49 18.11 1.28 -11.51
C LYS A 49 17.21 2.00 -12.52
N ASN A 50 16.50 1.24 -13.34
CA ASN A 50 15.58 1.82 -14.30
C ASN A 50 14.39 2.48 -13.59
N LEU A 51 13.85 1.85 -12.54
CA LEU A 51 12.73 2.39 -11.78
C LEU A 51 13.11 3.72 -11.12
N LYS A 52 14.28 3.78 -10.49
CA LYS A 52 14.84 5.02 -9.96
C LYS A 52 14.95 6.10 -11.04
N ASN A 53 15.45 5.78 -12.22
CA ASN A 53 15.56 6.74 -13.33
C ASN A 53 14.18 7.25 -13.78
N THR A 54 13.17 6.36 -13.86
CA THR A 54 11.78 6.74 -14.18
C THR A 54 11.26 7.73 -13.15
N LEU A 55 11.38 7.44 -11.85
CA LEU A 55 10.89 8.32 -10.77
C LEU A 55 11.61 9.66 -10.73
N GLN A 56 12.93 9.66 -10.97
CA GLN A 56 13.73 10.90 -11.00
C GLN A 56 13.34 11.83 -12.15
N SER A 57 12.76 11.30 -13.24
CA SER A 57 12.32 12.09 -14.41
C SER A 57 11.10 13.00 -14.14
N PHE A 58 10.33 12.73 -13.08
CA PHE A 58 9.17 13.54 -12.69
C PHE A 58 9.61 14.69 -11.77
N ASN A 59 9.37 15.93 -12.17
CA ASN A 59 9.73 17.10 -11.37
C ASN A 59 8.86 17.26 -10.13
N GLU A 60 7.66 16.69 -10.17
CA GLU A 60 6.66 16.70 -9.12
C GLU A 60 6.98 15.73 -7.98
N ILE A 61 7.98 14.86 -8.14
CA ILE A 61 8.39 13.88 -7.12
C ILE A 61 9.61 14.43 -6.39
N GLU A 62 9.44 14.66 -5.08
CA GLU A 62 10.47 15.15 -4.18
C GLU A 62 11.23 13.99 -3.54
N ALA A 63 10.55 12.91 -3.17
CA ALA A 63 11.19 11.69 -2.70
C ALA A 63 10.35 10.46 -3.05
N ALA A 64 11.00 9.30 -3.11
CA ALA A 64 10.32 8.04 -3.36
C ALA A 64 11.00 6.87 -2.64
N TYR A 65 10.19 6.01 -2.04
CA TYR A 65 10.62 4.72 -1.47
C TYR A 65 9.95 3.59 -2.23
N ILE A 66 10.64 2.47 -2.33
CA ILE A 66 10.00 1.17 -2.55
C ILE A 66 9.85 0.48 -1.20
N PHE A 67 8.70 -0.12 -0.93
CA PHE A 67 8.47 -0.85 0.33
C PHE A 67 7.85 -2.23 0.06
N GLY A 68 7.33 -2.88 1.10
CA GLY A 68 6.57 -4.12 0.95
C GLY A 68 7.39 -5.33 0.51
N SER A 69 6.84 -6.13 -0.41
CA SER A 69 7.49 -7.36 -0.90
C SER A 69 8.71 -7.02 -1.79
N ALA A 70 8.56 -5.99 -2.63
CA ALA A 70 9.58 -5.55 -3.56
C ALA A 70 10.86 -5.01 -2.89
N ALA A 71 10.73 -4.37 -1.71
CA ALA A 71 11.90 -3.86 -0.98
C ALA A 71 12.79 -4.96 -0.38
N ARG A 72 12.24 -6.14 -0.10
CA ARG A 72 12.96 -7.25 0.55
C ARG A 72 13.88 -8.05 -0.37
N ARG A 73 13.97 -7.66 -1.66
CA ARG A 73 14.76 -8.34 -2.71
C ARG A 73 14.47 -9.85 -2.75
N GLU A 74 13.23 -10.21 -2.44
CA GLU A 74 12.79 -11.59 -2.54
C GLU A 74 12.83 -12.03 -4.00
N PRO A 75 13.12 -13.32 -4.28
CA PRO A 75 13.17 -13.84 -5.65
C PRO A 75 11.82 -13.77 -6.38
N VAL A 76 10.75 -13.49 -5.63
CA VAL A 76 9.36 -13.47 -6.08
C VAL A 76 8.75 -12.18 -5.56
N VAL A 77 8.47 -11.24 -6.47
CA VAL A 77 7.78 -9.99 -6.15
C VAL A 77 6.40 -10.04 -6.78
N ASN A 78 5.37 -9.87 -5.95
CA ASN A 78 3.97 -9.97 -6.37
C ASN A 78 3.44 -8.64 -6.91
N ASP A 79 3.91 -7.53 -6.35
CA ASP A 79 3.43 -6.16 -6.57
C ASP A 79 4.56 -5.17 -6.32
N LEU A 80 4.41 -3.99 -6.91
CA LEU A 80 5.30 -2.86 -6.74
C LEU A 80 4.65 -1.85 -5.78
N ASP A 81 5.08 -1.88 -4.52
CA ASP A 81 4.69 -0.89 -3.51
C ASP A 81 5.61 0.34 -3.54
N LEU A 82 5.07 1.51 -3.85
CA LEU A 82 5.79 2.77 -3.88
C LEU A 82 5.20 3.79 -2.92
N LEU A 83 6.04 4.41 -2.11
CA LEU A 83 5.69 5.58 -1.31
C LEU A 83 6.29 6.82 -2.00
N ILE A 84 5.45 7.77 -2.37
CA ILE A 84 5.82 8.96 -3.14
C ILE A 84 5.55 10.22 -2.32
N LEU A 85 6.58 11.04 -2.14
CA LEU A 85 6.45 12.40 -1.66
C LEU A 85 6.32 13.34 -2.86
N GLY A 86 5.12 13.86 -3.07
CA GLY A 86 4.85 14.87 -4.10
C GLY A 86 5.28 16.27 -3.66
N SER A 87 5.57 17.13 -4.63
CA SER A 87 5.83 18.55 -4.36
C SER A 87 4.54 19.26 -3.90
N SER A 88 4.69 20.36 -3.16
CA SER A 88 3.55 21.09 -2.57
C SER A 88 2.53 21.60 -3.59
N ASN A 89 2.94 21.75 -4.86
CA ASN A 89 2.10 22.23 -5.96
C ASN A 89 1.65 21.09 -6.90
N ALA A 90 2.03 19.85 -6.62
CA ALA A 90 1.70 18.72 -7.47
C ALA A 90 0.20 18.38 -7.39
N ASN A 91 -0.40 18.08 -8.54
CA ASN A 91 -1.70 17.44 -8.57
C ASN A 91 -1.49 15.92 -8.41
N LEU A 92 -1.66 15.42 -7.19
CA LEU A 92 -1.40 14.02 -6.85
C LEU A 92 -2.21 13.02 -7.69
N ASN A 93 -3.45 13.36 -8.06
CA ASN A 93 -4.27 12.49 -8.91
C ASN A 93 -3.67 12.34 -10.31
N ASN A 94 -3.27 13.45 -10.93
CA ASN A 94 -2.63 13.40 -12.24
C ASN A 94 -1.28 12.68 -12.16
N LEU A 95 -0.51 12.94 -11.10
CA LEU A 95 0.78 12.29 -10.87
C LEU A 95 0.62 10.78 -10.73
N TYR A 96 -0.40 10.31 -10.01
CA TYR A 96 -0.73 8.89 -9.89
C TYR A 96 -0.92 8.24 -11.27
N PHE A 97 -1.84 8.79 -12.08
CA PHE A 97 -2.14 8.21 -13.40
C PHE A 97 -0.92 8.21 -14.33
N TYR A 98 -0.15 9.30 -14.34
CA TYR A 98 1.07 9.36 -15.15
C TYR A 98 2.14 8.38 -14.67
N LEU A 99 2.29 8.21 -13.36
CA LEU A 99 3.24 7.26 -12.80
C LEU A 99 2.88 5.82 -13.15
N VAL A 100 1.62 5.43 -12.92
CA VAL A 100 1.12 4.09 -13.24
C VAL A 100 1.36 3.77 -14.71
N GLN A 101 0.90 4.64 -15.62
CA GLN A 101 1.08 4.44 -17.07
C GLN A 101 2.57 4.38 -17.47
N LYS A 102 3.41 5.24 -16.87
CA LYS A 102 4.83 5.26 -17.21
C LYS A 102 5.56 4.02 -16.69
N ILE A 103 5.23 3.57 -15.48
CA ILE A 103 5.81 2.37 -14.89
C ILE A 103 5.37 1.13 -15.66
N GLU A 104 4.08 1.03 -15.99
CA GLU A 104 3.54 -0.07 -16.79
C GLU A 104 4.27 -0.17 -18.12
N HIS A 105 4.37 0.94 -18.85
CA HIS A 105 5.02 0.98 -20.15
C HIS A 105 6.52 0.64 -20.08
N ASP A 106 7.26 1.27 -19.16
CA ASP A 106 8.73 1.17 -19.12
C ASP A 106 9.22 -0.14 -18.48
N HIS A 107 8.47 -0.69 -17.52
CA HIS A 107 8.87 -1.85 -16.73
C HIS A 107 8.05 -3.11 -17.05
N LYS A 108 7.00 -2.98 -17.88
CA LYS A 108 6.08 -4.08 -18.23
C LYS A 108 5.43 -4.71 -16.99
N ILE A 109 5.15 -3.86 -16.00
CA ILE A 109 4.44 -4.24 -14.77
C ILE A 109 2.96 -3.92 -14.98
N PRO A 110 2.04 -4.90 -14.86
CA PRO A 110 0.62 -4.64 -14.99
C PRO A 110 0.12 -3.56 -14.00
N GLU A 111 -0.82 -2.71 -14.43
CA GLU A 111 -1.40 -1.65 -13.59
C GLU A 111 -1.97 -2.20 -12.26
N ASP A 112 -2.60 -3.37 -12.29
CA ASP A 112 -3.17 -4.04 -11.10
C ASP A 112 -2.12 -4.56 -10.10
N GLN A 113 -0.84 -4.40 -10.43
CA GLN A 113 0.30 -4.76 -9.58
C GLN A 113 1.14 -3.55 -9.17
N ILE A 114 0.67 -2.32 -9.44
CA ILE A 114 1.36 -1.09 -9.06
C ILE A 114 0.56 -0.38 -7.98
N ASP A 115 1.08 -0.41 -6.75
CA ASP A 115 0.48 0.25 -5.60
C ASP A 115 1.27 1.51 -5.25
N ILE A 116 0.67 2.68 -5.52
CA ILE A 116 1.27 3.98 -5.19
C ILE A 116 0.54 4.58 -4.00
N LEU A 117 1.32 4.82 -2.94
CA LEU A 117 0.92 5.54 -1.75
C LEU A 117 1.58 6.92 -1.75
N PHE A 118 0.82 7.97 -1.51
CA PHE A 118 1.40 9.30 -1.28
C PHE A 118 1.73 9.51 0.19
N PHE A 119 2.87 10.14 0.46
CA PHE A 119 3.28 10.51 1.81
C PHE A 119 2.47 11.71 2.28
N ASP A 120 1.25 11.43 2.74
CA ASP A 120 0.32 12.39 3.32
C ASP A 120 -0.44 11.71 4.47
N ILE A 121 -0.20 12.19 5.69
CA ILE A 121 -0.77 11.64 6.92
C ILE A 121 -2.29 11.82 7.00
N HIS A 122 -2.87 12.72 6.21
CA HIS A 122 -4.31 12.96 6.17
C HIS A 122 -5.02 12.11 5.13
N LEU A 123 -4.29 11.47 4.21
CA LEU A 123 -4.84 10.66 3.12
C LEU A 123 -4.51 9.16 3.26
N ALA A 124 -3.42 8.83 3.96
CA ALA A 124 -2.94 7.47 4.12
C ALA A 124 -2.98 7.02 5.58
N ASP A 125 -3.03 5.70 5.79
CA ASP A 125 -2.89 5.10 7.12
C ASP A 125 -1.48 5.40 7.68
N PRO A 126 -1.35 6.10 8.82
CA PRO A 126 -0.07 6.42 9.43
C PRO A 126 0.80 5.19 9.71
N PHE A 127 0.20 4.04 10.04
CA PHE A 127 0.97 2.81 10.27
C PHE A 127 1.59 2.26 8.98
N VAL A 128 0.92 2.46 7.84
CA VAL A 128 1.47 2.05 6.53
C VAL A 128 2.58 3.00 6.12
N LEU A 129 2.40 4.31 6.34
CA LEU A 129 3.45 5.32 6.12
C LEU A 129 4.69 5.01 6.97
N ASP A 130 4.52 4.74 8.27
CA ASP A 130 5.62 4.44 9.18
C ASP A 130 6.37 3.19 8.74
N LYS A 131 5.64 2.12 8.41
CA LYS A 131 6.21 0.89 7.88
C LYS A 131 6.98 1.15 6.58
N ALA A 132 6.43 1.93 5.66
CA ALA A 132 7.05 2.23 4.37
C ALA A 132 8.36 3.03 4.54
N VAL A 133 8.40 4.00 5.46
CA VAL A 133 9.62 4.77 5.77
C VAL A 133 10.67 3.91 6.47
N ASN A 134 10.27 3.11 7.47
CA ASN A 134 11.20 2.35 8.31
C ASN A 134 11.74 1.09 7.64
N THR A 135 10.96 0.46 6.76
CA THR A 135 11.34 -0.81 6.11
C THR A 135 11.61 -0.66 4.61
N GLY A 136 11.22 0.46 4.02
CA GLY A 136 11.42 0.73 2.61
C GLY A 136 12.85 1.10 2.26
N VAL A 137 13.15 1.03 0.97
CA VAL A 137 14.41 1.47 0.38
C VAL A 137 14.17 2.79 -0.33
N LEU A 138 14.84 3.85 0.12
CA LEU A 138 14.81 5.15 -0.53
C LEU A 138 15.43 5.06 -1.93
N LEU A 139 14.62 5.31 -2.96
CA LEU A 139 15.05 5.28 -4.37
C LEU A 139 15.65 6.63 -4.78
N CYS A 140 14.95 7.72 -4.47
CA CYS A 140 15.40 9.08 -4.75
C CYS A 140 14.90 10.08 -3.71
N ASN A 141 15.69 11.13 -3.51
CA ASN A 141 15.38 12.27 -2.66
C ASN A 141 15.98 13.53 -3.30
N LYS A 142 15.12 14.46 -3.70
CA LYS A 142 15.46 15.76 -4.29
C LYS A 142 15.36 16.89 -3.25
N ASN A 143 14.59 16.67 -2.18
CA ASN A 143 14.35 17.67 -1.14
C ASN A 143 14.41 17.01 0.24
N GLU A 144 15.63 16.92 0.75
CA GLU A 144 15.92 16.27 2.04
C GLU A 144 15.18 16.92 3.20
N ARG A 145 15.10 18.25 3.19
CA ARG A 145 14.39 19.00 4.23
C ARG A 145 12.91 18.64 4.28
N LEU A 146 12.22 18.68 3.14
CA LEU A 146 10.80 18.35 3.09
C LEU A 146 10.54 16.91 3.53
N LEU A 147 11.39 15.96 3.12
CA LEU A 147 11.27 14.57 3.55
C LEU A 147 11.43 14.43 5.06
N THR A 148 12.45 15.07 5.64
CA THR A 148 12.66 15.08 7.10
C THR A 148 11.47 15.67 7.82
N ASP A 149 10.98 16.84 7.39
CA ASP A 149 9.82 17.50 7.99
C ASP A 149 8.59 16.56 8.00
N ARG A 150 8.36 15.78 6.94
CA ARG A 150 7.26 14.79 6.86
C ARG A 150 7.45 13.57 7.76
N ILE A 151 8.68 13.10 7.92
CA ILE A 151 8.98 11.99 8.84
C ILE A 151 8.81 12.44 10.29
N GLU A 152 9.21 13.67 10.62
CA GLU A 152 8.99 14.27 11.95
C GLU A 152 7.51 14.47 12.25
N GLU A 153 6.72 14.94 11.28
CA GLU A 153 5.26 15.05 11.38
C GLU A 153 4.62 13.68 11.67
N LEU A 154 5.03 12.64 10.93
CA LEU A 154 4.56 11.27 11.15
C LEU A 154 4.93 10.76 12.55
N SER A 155 6.16 11.00 12.99
CA SER A 155 6.63 10.60 14.31
C SER A 155 5.85 11.31 15.42
N SER A 156 5.59 12.61 15.25
CA SER A 156 4.83 13.42 16.19
C SER A 156 3.39 12.91 16.32
N PHE A 157 2.76 12.51 15.21
CA PHE A 157 1.43 11.91 15.24
C PHE A 157 1.35 10.68 16.15
N PHE A 158 2.34 9.79 16.10
CA PHE A 158 2.35 8.60 16.96
C PHE A 158 2.52 8.95 18.43
N ILE A 159 3.37 9.93 18.74
CA ILE A 159 3.59 10.39 20.12
C ILE A 159 2.31 11.03 20.68
N GLU A 160 1.69 11.92 19.92
CA GLU A 160 0.49 12.66 20.35
C GLU A 160 -0.73 11.75 20.53
N ASN A 161 -0.83 10.70 19.72
CA ASN A 161 -1.98 9.80 19.70
C ASN A 161 -1.72 8.45 20.41
N GLU A 162 -0.56 8.27 21.05
CA GLU A 162 -0.14 7.00 21.66
C GLU A 162 -1.25 6.35 22.52
N PRO A 163 -1.94 7.06 23.43
CA PRO A 163 -2.98 6.44 24.26
C PRO A 163 -4.16 5.90 23.44
N LEU A 164 -4.57 6.64 22.40
CA LEU A 164 -5.69 6.27 21.53
C LEU A 164 -5.31 5.09 20.64
N LEU A 165 -4.08 5.07 20.13
CA LEU A 165 -3.57 3.99 19.29
C LEU A 165 -3.45 2.69 20.08
N ASN A 166 -2.93 2.75 21.31
CA ASN A 166 -2.84 1.59 22.19
C ASN A 166 -4.21 0.99 22.50
N GLU A 167 -5.20 1.84 22.76
CA GLU A 167 -6.58 1.40 22.99
C GLU A 167 -7.20 0.77 21.73
N ALA A 168 -6.99 1.37 20.56
CA ALA A 168 -7.46 0.80 19.30
C ALA A 168 -6.83 -0.57 19.00
N ILE A 169 -5.54 -0.76 19.31
CA ILE A 169 -4.84 -2.04 19.18
C ILE A 169 -5.44 -3.08 20.14
N ARG A 170 -5.69 -2.69 21.40
CA ARG A 170 -6.33 -3.55 22.41
C ARG A 170 -7.70 -4.02 21.93
N LEU A 171 -8.56 -3.09 21.50
CA LEU A 171 -9.91 -3.41 21.03
C LEU A 171 -9.91 -4.30 19.78
N LYS A 172 -9.01 -4.06 18.82
CA LYS A 172 -8.85 -4.92 17.63
C LYS A 172 -8.45 -6.35 18.03
N ARG A 173 -7.60 -6.50 19.05
CA ARG A 173 -7.20 -7.81 19.58
C ARG A 173 -8.37 -8.54 20.21
N GLU A 174 -9.14 -7.86 21.06
CA GLU A 174 -10.32 -8.42 21.71
C GLU A 174 -11.38 -8.87 20.70
N GLN A 175 -11.64 -8.06 19.67
CA GLN A 175 -12.56 -8.44 18.59
C GLN A 175 -12.09 -9.69 17.84
N ARG A 176 -10.79 -9.82 17.56
CA ARG A 176 -10.23 -11.02 16.91
C ARG A 176 -10.34 -12.25 17.80
N GLU A 177 -10.07 -12.12 19.09
CA GLU A 177 -10.18 -13.22 20.06
C GLU A 177 -11.63 -13.70 20.21
N VAL A 178 -12.60 -12.79 20.23
CA VAL A 178 -14.04 -13.14 20.21
C VAL A 178 -14.42 -13.84 18.90
N PHE A 179 -13.97 -13.34 17.74
CA PHE A 179 -14.28 -13.95 16.44
C PHE A 179 -13.68 -15.37 16.30
N CYS A 180 -12.47 -15.59 16.81
CA CYS A 180 -11.82 -16.90 16.81
C CYS A 180 -12.41 -17.86 17.86
N GLY A 181 -12.89 -17.34 19.00
CA GLY A 181 -13.49 -18.13 20.09
C GLY A 181 -14.86 -18.74 19.79
N ILE A 182 -15.59 -18.23 18.78
CA ILE A 182 -16.93 -18.72 18.41
C ILE A 182 -16.87 -20.02 17.58
N ARG A 183 -15.69 -20.50 17.16
CA ARG A 183 -15.51 -21.72 16.34
C ARG A 183 -15.07 -22.96 17.13
N GLN A 184 -15.58 -23.17 18.34
CA GLN A 184 -15.46 -24.49 18.99
C GLN A 184 -16.74 -25.28 18.67
N PRO A 185 -16.68 -26.35 17.84
CA PRO A 185 -17.84 -27.21 17.66
C PRO A 185 -18.18 -27.84 19.01
N LYS A 186 -19.44 -27.71 19.43
CA LYS A 186 -19.96 -28.52 20.53
C LYS A 186 -20.03 -29.95 20.03
N ASP A 187 -19.29 -30.83 20.70
CA ASP A 187 -19.40 -32.29 20.58
C ASP A 187 -20.84 -32.76 20.83
#